data_AF-A0A2M7E5C2-F1
#
_entry.id   AF-A0A2M7E5C2-F1
#
_cell.length_a   1.000
_cell.length_b   1.000
_cell.length_c   1.000
_cell.angle_alpha   90.00
_cell.angle_beta   90.00
_cell.angle_gamma   90.00
#
_symmetry.space_group_name_H-M   'P 1'
#
loop_
_entity.id
_entity.type
_entity.pdbx_description
1 polymer ?
#
loop_
_entity_poly.entity_id
_entity_poly.type
_entity_poly.pdbx_seq_one_letter_code
_entity_poly.pdbx_strand_id
1 'polypeptide(L)'
;MLPDLYIRQVVANKTQKRGLIIDPRITLAINTMRPIISVWAGNQLADFVISGSYAKNTTVMGSTDLDLFISLKSDTTNTLKEIHDLLNKRLMARGYITRPQNVSIGITLNNLKIDLVPGVKQSPLTGDHAIYKRKTDSWVKTNIVKHINLVKNSRRTEEIRALKIWRELNGLDFSSFYLEMTVIEALRGRIFLSGLANNIWAVFGYLATKFENARIVDPVNTNNIVSDDLTVTEKQAVAQIARLSLQQRYWENIIS
;
A
#
# COMPACT_ATOMS: atom_id res chain seq x y z
N MET A 1 31.06 -5.71 -3.99
CA MET A 1 29.83 -6.53 -4.21
C MET A 1 29.16 -6.05 -5.49
N LEU A 2 28.59 -6.92 -6.32
CA LEU A 2 27.84 -6.48 -7.51
C LEU A 2 26.62 -5.64 -7.07
N PRO A 3 26.29 -4.52 -7.77
CA PRO A 3 25.17 -3.64 -7.42
C PRO A 3 23.87 -4.37 -7.11
N ASP A 4 23.49 -5.30 -7.99
CA ASP A 4 22.29 -6.12 -7.86
C ASP A 4 22.27 -6.97 -6.58
N LEU A 5 23.41 -7.57 -6.21
CA LEU A 5 23.52 -8.39 -5.00
C LEU A 5 23.42 -7.53 -3.74
N TYR A 6 24.04 -6.35 -3.75
CA TYR A 6 23.97 -5.39 -2.65
C TYR A 6 22.53 -4.98 -2.36
N ILE A 7 21.82 -4.54 -3.41
CA ILE A 7 20.43 -4.09 -3.27
C ILE A 7 19.55 -5.23 -2.78
N ARG A 8 19.71 -6.45 -3.32
CA ARG A 8 18.96 -7.62 -2.84
C ARG A 8 19.25 -7.93 -1.37
N GLN A 9 20.49 -7.79 -0.92
CA GLN A 9 20.84 -8.00 0.48
C GLN A 9 20.18 -6.95 1.39
N VAL A 10 20.24 -5.67 1.01
CA VAL A 10 19.56 -4.59 1.74
C VAL A 10 18.05 -4.84 1.79
N VAL A 11 17.43 -5.13 0.64
CA VAL A 11 15.99 -5.46 0.54
C VAL A 11 15.68 -6.66 1.43
N ALA A 12 16.47 -7.73 1.40
CA ALA A 12 16.25 -8.91 2.25
C ALA A 12 16.41 -8.60 3.76
N ASN A 13 17.32 -7.70 4.12
CA ASN A 13 17.55 -7.26 5.50
C ASN A 13 16.49 -6.31 6.02
N LYS A 14 15.82 -5.56 5.14
CA LYS A 14 14.80 -4.56 5.47
C LYS A 14 13.39 -5.01 5.09
N THR A 15 13.22 -6.22 4.57
CA THR A 15 11.91 -6.81 4.30
C THR A 15 11.74 -8.03 5.18
N GLN A 16 10.49 -8.36 5.48
CA GLN A 16 10.20 -9.57 6.23
C GLN A 16 10.71 -10.78 5.43
N LYS A 17 11.67 -11.53 5.99
CA LYS A 17 12.21 -12.75 5.37
C LYS A 17 11.06 -13.68 5.01
N ARG A 18 10.88 -13.95 3.72
CA ARG A 18 9.94 -14.99 3.28
C ARG A 18 10.68 -16.32 3.21
N GLY A 19 10.29 -17.21 4.11
CA GLY A 19 10.66 -18.62 4.14
C GLY A 19 9.78 -19.31 5.16
N LEU A 20 8.69 -19.95 4.70
CA LEU A 20 7.80 -20.87 5.43
C LEU A 20 7.04 -20.38 6.69
N ILE A 21 7.39 -19.25 7.31
CA ILE A 21 6.73 -18.77 8.53
C ILE A 21 6.11 -17.39 8.25
N ILE A 22 4.77 -17.33 8.15
CA ILE A 22 4.01 -16.08 8.25
C ILE A 22 4.39 -15.45 9.59
N ASP A 23 4.65 -14.14 9.63
CA ASP A 23 4.85 -13.42 10.89
C ASP A 23 3.78 -13.85 11.89
N PRO A 24 4.13 -14.50 13.01
CA PRO A 24 3.15 -15.02 13.95
C PRO A 24 2.16 -13.94 14.42
N ARG A 25 2.58 -12.67 14.44
CA ARG A 25 1.73 -11.52 14.77
C ARG A 25 0.64 -11.28 13.74
N ILE A 26 0.89 -11.54 12.45
CA ILE A 26 -0.11 -11.41 11.38
C ILE A 26 -1.16 -12.52 11.52
N THR A 27 -0.72 -13.77 11.72
CA THR A 27 -1.65 -14.89 11.97
C THR A 27 -2.51 -14.63 13.20
N LEU A 28 -1.89 -14.19 14.29
CA LEU A 28 -2.59 -13.82 15.52
C LEU A 28 -3.58 -12.67 15.29
N ALA A 29 -3.18 -11.63 14.56
CA ALA A 29 -4.05 -10.51 14.24
C ALA A 29 -5.30 -10.95 13.47
N ILE A 30 -5.14 -11.79 12.44
CA ILE A 30 -6.25 -12.32 11.65
C ILE A 30 -7.18 -13.16 12.53
N ASN A 31 -6.62 -14.07 13.33
CA ASN A 31 -7.40 -14.93 14.21
C ASN A 31 -8.13 -14.15 15.31
N THR A 32 -7.56 -13.05 15.78
CA THR A 32 -8.17 -12.18 16.79
C THR A 32 -9.27 -11.29 16.19
N MET A 33 -9.03 -10.73 15.01
CA MET A 33 -9.97 -9.82 14.35
C MET A 33 -11.15 -10.55 13.71
N ARG A 34 -10.93 -11.72 13.10
CA ARG A 34 -11.97 -12.46 12.37
C ARG A 34 -13.27 -12.64 13.17
N PRO A 35 -13.29 -13.17 14.41
CA PRO A 35 -14.54 -13.31 15.16
C PRO A 35 -15.20 -11.97 15.51
N ILE A 36 -14.42 -10.91 15.76
CA ILE A 36 -14.97 -9.56 16.03
C ILE A 36 -15.70 -9.03 14.79
N ILE A 37 -15.06 -9.17 13.62
CA ILE A 37 -15.59 -8.73 12.33
C ILE A 37 -16.77 -9.58 11.89
N SER A 38 -16.73 -10.90 12.07
CA SER A 38 -17.86 -11.79 11.76
C SER A 38 -19.11 -11.43 12.55
N VAL A 39 -18.98 -11.11 13.85
CA VAL A 39 -20.14 -10.66 14.64
C VAL A 39 -20.59 -9.25 14.26
N TRP A 40 -19.66 -8.37 13.91
CA TRP A 40 -19.98 -7.00 13.48
C TRP A 40 -20.78 -6.97 12.17
N ALA A 41 -20.26 -7.66 11.14
CA ALA A 41 -20.84 -7.67 9.80
C ALA A 41 -22.04 -8.63 9.70
N GLY A 42 -22.10 -9.66 10.56
CA GLY A 42 -23.16 -10.67 10.54
C GLY A 42 -23.30 -11.30 9.14
N ASN A 43 -24.55 -11.44 8.69
CA ASN A 43 -24.87 -12.02 7.38
C ASN A 43 -24.41 -11.14 6.19
N GLN A 44 -23.97 -9.90 6.43
CA GLN A 44 -23.46 -9.02 5.39
C GLN A 44 -21.97 -9.23 5.11
N LEU A 45 -21.25 -10.02 5.92
CA LEU A 45 -19.86 -10.34 5.62
C LEU A 45 -19.77 -11.19 4.36
N ALA A 46 -19.13 -10.67 3.32
CA ALA A 46 -18.81 -11.40 2.10
C ALA A 46 -17.39 -11.99 2.17
N ASP A 47 -16.42 -11.22 2.65
CA ASP A 47 -15.03 -11.68 2.76
C ASP A 47 -14.23 -10.86 3.80
N PHE A 48 -13.15 -11.44 4.31
CA PHE A 48 -12.20 -10.79 5.20
C PHE A 48 -10.77 -11.24 4.88
N VAL A 49 -10.03 -10.35 4.22
CA VAL A 49 -8.76 -10.66 3.55
C VAL A 49 -7.66 -9.68 3.91
N ILE A 50 -6.41 -10.15 3.83
CA ILE A 50 -5.25 -9.27 3.87
C ILE A 50 -5.18 -8.50 2.54
N SER A 51 -4.87 -7.21 2.63
CA SER A 51 -4.74 -6.31 1.48
C SER A 51 -3.42 -5.54 1.55
N GLY A 52 -3.37 -4.37 0.89
CA GLY A 52 -2.23 -3.46 0.99
C GLY A 52 -0.90 -4.05 0.57
N SER A 53 0.18 -3.50 1.13
CA SER A 53 1.55 -3.85 0.71
C SER A 53 1.93 -5.29 1.05
N TYR A 54 1.36 -5.87 2.12
CA TYR A 54 1.59 -7.26 2.48
C TYR A 54 1.05 -8.20 1.40
N ALA A 55 -0.21 -8.02 0.98
CA ALA A 55 -0.81 -8.84 -0.07
C ALA A 55 -0.13 -8.64 -1.44
N LYS A 56 0.37 -7.43 -1.70
CA LYS A 56 1.14 -7.07 -2.91
C LYS A 56 2.58 -7.57 -2.91
N ASN A 57 3.07 -8.11 -1.79
CA ASN A 57 4.46 -8.54 -1.62
C ASN A 57 5.45 -7.36 -1.74
N THR A 58 5.10 -6.20 -1.18
CA THR A 58 5.90 -4.96 -1.21
C THR A 58 6.12 -4.34 0.17
N THR A 59 5.92 -5.11 1.25
CA THR A 59 6.16 -4.70 2.64
C THR A 59 7.64 -4.49 2.93
N VAL A 60 7.97 -3.40 3.64
CA VAL A 60 9.28 -3.12 4.21
C VAL A 60 9.14 -2.92 5.72
N MET A 61 10.13 -3.35 6.50
CA MET A 61 10.11 -3.28 7.96
C MET A 61 10.10 -1.83 8.45
N GLY A 62 9.43 -1.59 9.58
CA GLY A 62 9.41 -0.29 10.25
C GLY A 62 8.31 0.68 9.78
N SER A 63 7.66 0.44 8.63
CA SER A 63 6.71 1.42 8.06
C SER A 63 5.37 0.85 7.57
N THR A 64 5.15 -0.46 7.69
CA THR A 64 3.96 -1.09 7.10
C THR A 64 2.97 -1.55 8.16
N ASP A 65 1.76 -0.99 8.07
CA ASP A 65 0.59 -1.45 8.80
C ASP A 65 0.00 -2.70 8.12
N LEU A 66 -0.60 -3.61 8.89
CA LEU A 66 -1.33 -4.75 8.33
C LEU A 66 -2.71 -4.27 7.86
N ASP A 67 -2.86 -4.11 6.55
CA ASP A 67 -4.16 -3.75 5.96
C ASP A 67 -5.09 -4.96 5.87
N LEU A 68 -6.21 -4.94 6.60
CA LEU A 68 -7.26 -5.95 6.54
C LEU A 68 -8.50 -5.36 5.89
N PHE A 69 -8.86 -5.88 4.72
CA PHE A 69 -10.05 -5.45 4.00
C PHE A 69 -11.25 -6.29 4.41
N ILE A 70 -12.35 -5.62 4.75
CA ILE A 70 -13.61 -6.24 5.13
C ILE A 70 -14.61 -5.97 4.01
N SER A 71 -14.92 -7.01 3.23
CA SER A 71 -15.89 -6.93 2.15
C SER A 71 -17.29 -7.22 2.68
N LEU A 72 -18.19 -6.25 2.52
CA LEU A 72 -19.62 -6.42 2.76
C LEU A 72 -20.37 -6.68 1.44
N LYS A 73 -21.49 -7.39 1.51
CA LYS A 73 -22.32 -7.71 0.35
C LYS A 73 -22.97 -6.46 -0.24
N SER A 74 -23.34 -6.53 -1.52
CA SER A 74 -23.88 -5.39 -2.27
C SER A 74 -25.28 -4.96 -1.86
N ASP A 75 -26.00 -5.81 -1.12
CA ASP A 75 -27.31 -5.55 -0.51
C ASP A 75 -27.20 -4.96 0.91
N THR A 76 -26.01 -4.58 1.36
CA THR A 76 -25.83 -3.85 2.63
C THR A 76 -26.56 -2.51 2.56
N THR A 77 -27.50 -2.28 3.47
CA THR A 77 -28.36 -1.08 3.48
C THR A 77 -27.77 0.12 4.22
N ASN A 78 -26.80 -0.10 5.11
CA ASN A 78 -26.13 0.99 5.80
C ASN A 78 -25.35 1.88 4.83
N THR A 79 -25.30 3.17 5.14
CA THR A 79 -24.43 4.09 4.41
C THR A 79 -22.95 3.77 4.67
N LEU A 80 -22.06 4.13 3.76
CA LEU A 80 -20.61 3.89 3.93
C LEU A 80 -20.05 4.55 5.20
N LYS A 81 -20.59 5.73 5.54
CA LYS A 81 -20.26 6.44 6.78
C LYS A 81 -20.74 5.67 8.01
N GLU A 82 -21.99 5.20 8.02
CA GLU A 82 -22.51 4.36 9.11
C GLU A 82 -21.68 3.09 9.29
N ILE A 83 -21.30 2.43 8.19
CA ILE A 83 -20.47 1.23 8.22
C ILE A 83 -19.13 1.54 8.91
N HIS A 84 -18.46 2.64 8.54
CA HIS A 84 -17.22 3.08 9.17
C HIS A 84 -17.43 3.38 10.66
N ASP A 85 -18.43 4.20 10.99
CA ASP A 85 -18.73 4.60 12.37
C ASP A 85 -19.09 3.39 13.26
N LEU A 86 -19.86 2.43 12.73
CA LEU A 86 -20.25 1.20 13.43
C LEU A 86 -19.06 0.25 13.65
N LEU A 87 -18.16 0.11 12.68
CA LEU A 87 -16.94 -0.67 12.86
C LEU A 87 -16.08 -0.06 13.97
N ASN A 88 -15.94 1.27 13.97
CA ASN A 88 -15.17 1.99 14.98
C ASN A 88 -15.77 1.77 16.37
N LYS A 89 -17.10 1.95 16.50
CA LYS A 89 -17.84 1.71 17.74
C LYS A 89 -17.66 0.26 18.23
N ARG A 90 -17.70 -0.70 17.32
CA ARG A 90 -17.52 -2.12 17.67
C ARG A 90 -16.14 -2.43 18.20
N LEU A 91 -15.09 -1.87 17.59
CA LEU A 91 -13.71 -2.05 18.05
C LEU A 91 -13.51 -1.40 19.43
N MET A 92 -14.00 -0.18 19.64
CA MET A 92 -13.97 0.48 20.96
C MET A 92 -14.71 -0.33 22.03
N ALA A 93 -15.88 -0.87 21.71
CA ALA A 93 -16.64 -1.74 22.62
C ALA A 93 -15.93 -3.07 22.97
N ARG A 94 -14.93 -3.46 22.18
CA ARG A 94 -14.04 -4.61 22.48
C ARG A 94 -12.75 -4.21 23.20
N GLY A 95 -12.64 -2.95 23.64
CA GLY A 95 -11.50 -2.44 24.40
C GLY A 95 -10.32 -1.97 23.55
N TYR A 96 -10.47 -1.87 22.23
CA TYR A 96 -9.40 -1.33 21.38
C TYR A 96 -9.40 0.20 21.41
N ILE A 97 -8.22 0.79 21.56
CA ILE A 97 -7.99 2.19 21.23
C ILE A 97 -7.96 2.30 19.71
N THR A 98 -8.92 3.01 19.14
CA THR A 98 -9.06 3.16 17.69
C THR A 98 -8.51 4.49 17.21
N ARG A 99 -8.04 4.49 15.96
CA ARG A 99 -7.57 5.67 15.22
C ARG A 99 -8.37 5.75 13.91
N PRO A 100 -9.51 6.46 13.88
CA PRO A 100 -10.25 6.67 12.64
C PRO A 100 -9.38 7.40 11.61
N GLN A 101 -9.09 6.75 10.49
CA GLN A 101 -8.33 7.34 9.39
C GLN A 101 -9.26 7.76 8.26
N ASN A 102 -8.70 8.14 7.11
CA ASN A 102 -9.49 8.59 5.96
C ASN A 102 -10.38 7.48 5.38
N VAL A 103 -9.84 6.26 5.24
CA VAL A 103 -10.56 5.11 4.65
C VAL A 103 -10.57 3.87 5.54
N SER A 104 -9.82 3.89 6.65
CA SER A 104 -9.63 2.76 7.55
C SER A 104 -9.92 3.16 9.00
N ILE A 105 -9.94 2.16 9.88
CA ILE A 105 -9.83 2.33 11.33
C ILE A 105 -8.58 1.61 11.78
N GLY A 106 -7.61 2.38 12.26
CA GLY A 106 -6.36 1.85 12.78
C GLY A 106 -6.51 1.36 14.21
N ILE A 107 -5.93 0.21 14.53
CA ILE A 107 -5.73 -0.29 15.88
C ILE A 107 -4.27 -0.71 16.06
N THR A 108 -3.90 -1.06 17.29
CA THR A 108 -2.63 -1.71 17.58
C THR A 108 -2.89 -2.96 18.39
N LEU A 109 -2.37 -4.10 17.94
CA LEU A 109 -2.48 -5.39 18.61
C LEU A 109 -1.09 -6.01 18.68
N ASN A 110 -0.57 -6.24 19.89
CA ASN A 110 0.76 -6.82 20.13
C ASN A 110 1.88 -6.13 19.33
N ASN A 111 1.93 -4.80 19.41
CA ASN A 111 2.86 -3.92 18.70
C ASN A 111 2.77 -4.01 17.16
N LEU A 112 1.74 -4.64 16.61
CA LEU A 112 1.41 -4.61 15.19
C LEU A 112 0.30 -3.57 14.98
N LYS A 113 0.57 -2.58 14.12
CA LYS A 113 -0.46 -1.66 13.62
C LYS A 113 -1.30 -2.38 12.58
N ILE A 114 -2.61 -2.28 12.70
CA ILE A 114 -3.57 -2.93 11.80
C ILE A 114 -4.55 -1.87 11.34
N ASP A 115 -4.77 -1.77 10.04
CA ASP A 115 -5.75 -0.89 9.44
C ASP A 115 -6.90 -1.72 8.88
N LEU A 116 -8.10 -1.53 9.44
CA LEU A 116 -9.31 -2.22 8.99
C LEU A 116 -10.07 -1.31 8.01
N VAL A 117 -10.25 -1.78 6.78
CA VAL A 117 -10.92 -1.02 5.71
C VAL A 117 -12.24 -1.71 5.37
N PRO A 118 -13.39 -1.18 5.80
CA PRO A 118 -14.69 -1.69 5.39
C PRO A 118 -15.05 -1.18 3.99
N GLY A 119 -15.55 -2.06 3.13
CA GLY A 119 -16.06 -1.71 1.81
C GLY A 119 -17.27 -2.53 1.41
N VAL A 120 -18.18 -1.92 0.66
CA VAL A 120 -19.42 -2.55 0.17
C VAL A 120 -19.25 -2.90 -1.29
N LYS A 121 -19.54 -4.16 -1.67
CA LYS A 121 -19.53 -4.56 -3.09
C LYS A 121 -20.51 -3.71 -3.90
N GLN A 122 -20.08 -3.23 -5.06
CA GLN A 122 -20.99 -2.47 -5.95
C GLN A 122 -21.97 -3.39 -6.69
N SER A 123 -21.64 -4.67 -6.83
CA SER A 123 -22.48 -5.70 -7.42
C SER A 123 -22.02 -7.08 -6.92
N PRO A 124 -22.91 -8.09 -6.86
CA PRO A 124 -22.50 -9.47 -6.55
C PRO A 124 -21.45 -10.01 -7.53
N LEU A 125 -21.48 -9.55 -8.78
CA LEU A 125 -20.72 -10.09 -9.91
C LEU A 125 -19.32 -9.47 -10.08
N THR A 126 -19.01 -8.38 -9.38
CA THR A 126 -17.73 -7.69 -9.52
C THR A 126 -16.91 -7.78 -8.24
N GLY A 127 -15.60 -7.56 -8.35
CA GLY A 127 -14.71 -7.33 -7.21
C GLY A 127 -14.58 -5.86 -6.85
N ASP A 128 -15.47 -5.01 -7.37
CA ASP A 128 -15.42 -3.57 -7.13
C ASP A 128 -16.19 -3.23 -5.85
N HIS A 129 -15.59 -2.35 -5.04
CA HIS A 129 -16.14 -1.90 -3.78
C HIS A 129 -16.23 -0.38 -3.73
N ALA A 130 -17.22 0.11 -2.99
CA ALA A 130 -17.24 1.48 -2.50
C ALA A 130 -16.71 1.50 -1.07
N ILE A 131 -15.81 2.43 -0.77
CA ILE A 131 -15.27 2.68 0.58
C ILE A 131 -15.51 4.13 0.97
N TYR A 132 -15.75 4.38 2.26
CA TYR A 132 -15.94 5.74 2.79
C TYR A 132 -14.62 6.53 2.77
N LYS A 133 -14.68 7.79 2.37
CA LYS A 133 -13.56 8.76 2.40
C LYS A 133 -13.89 9.87 3.39
N ARG A 134 -13.50 9.68 4.66
CA ARG A 134 -13.85 10.52 5.81
C ARG A 134 -13.43 11.98 5.64
N LYS A 135 -12.25 12.24 5.07
CA LYS A 135 -11.73 13.63 4.93
C LYS A 135 -12.63 14.50 4.05
N THR A 136 -13.35 13.92 3.10
CA THR A 136 -14.20 14.64 2.14
C THR A 136 -15.67 14.27 2.28
N ASP A 137 -16.03 13.53 3.33
CA ASP A 137 -17.37 12.96 3.56
C ASP A 137 -18.01 12.36 2.30
N SER A 138 -17.24 11.54 1.58
CA SER A 138 -17.65 10.97 0.29
C SER A 138 -17.25 9.50 0.19
N TRP A 139 -17.17 8.96 -1.03
CA TRP A 139 -16.74 7.59 -1.26
C TRP A 139 -15.76 7.51 -2.42
N VAL A 140 -15.01 6.41 -2.46
CA VAL A 140 -14.13 6.09 -3.58
C VAL A 140 -14.34 4.64 -4.00
N LYS A 141 -14.29 4.40 -5.31
CA LYS A 141 -14.29 3.06 -5.89
C LYS A 141 -12.92 2.44 -5.75
N THR A 142 -12.85 1.16 -5.36
CA THR A 142 -11.62 0.37 -5.33
C THR A 142 -11.86 -1.06 -5.80
N ASN A 143 -10.80 -1.78 -6.15
CA ASN A 143 -10.84 -3.23 -6.35
C ASN A 143 -9.51 -3.82 -5.89
N ILE A 144 -9.56 -4.40 -4.69
CA ILE A 144 -8.39 -4.89 -3.97
C ILE A 144 -7.65 -5.97 -4.77
N VAL A 145 -8.39 -6.88 -5.40
CA VAL A 145 -7.81 -7.97 -6.20
C VAL A 145 -7.09 -7.42 -7.44
N LYS A 146 -7.70 -6.46 -8.15
CA LYS A 146 -7.06 -5.82 -9.31
C LYS A 146 -5.78 -5.08 -8.91
N HIS A 147 -5.78 -4.33 -7.79
CA HIS A 147 -4.57 -3.65 -7.31
C HIS A 147 -3.47 -4.64 -6.91
N ILE A 148 -3.81 -5.74 -6.23
CA ILE A 148 -2.83 -6.80 -5.88
C ILE A 148 -2.24 -7.41 -7.14
N ASN A 149 -3.08 -7.79 -8.10
CA ASN A 149 -2.65 -8.40 -9.34
C ASN A 149 -1.81 -7.46 -10.19
N LEU A 150 -2.19 -6.18 -10.30
CA LEU A 150 -1.41 -5.17 -11.01
C LEU A 150 0.02 -5.10 -10.48
N VAL A 151 0.19 -4.97 -9.16
CA VAL A 151 1.53 -4.85 -8.56
C VAL A 151 2.31 -6.15 -8.68
N LYS A 152 1.71 -7.30 -8.37
CA LYS A 152 2.42 -8.59 -8.47
C LYS A 152 2.79 -8.96 -9.91
N ASN A 153 1.87 -8.73 -10.85
CA ASN A 153 2.07 -9.07 -12.27
C ASN A 153 2.97 -8.06 -12.99
N SER A 154 3.20 -6.88 -12.41
CA SER A 154 4.25 -5.97 -12.91
C SER A 154 5.65 -6.59 -12.86
N ARG A 155 5.86 -7.59 -11.99
CA ARG A 155 7.16 -8.19 -11.67
C ARG A 155 8.20 -7.15 -11.20
N ARG A 156 7.75 -6.02 -10.63
CA ARG A 156 8.60 -4.94 -10.10
C ARG A 156 8.66 -4.88 -8.58
N THR A 157 8.34 -5.97 -7.88
CA THR A 157 8.23 -5.94 -6.41
C THR A 157 9.57 -5.70 -5.72
N GLU A 158 10.70 -6.11 -6.31
CA GLU A 158 12.04 -5.82 -5.75
C GLU A 158 12.37 -4.33 -5.88
N GLU A 159 12.14 -3.74 -7.06
CA GLU A 159 12.30 -2.30 -7.30
C GLU A 159 11.41 -1.48 -6.38
N ILE A 160 10.13 -1.86 -6.25
CA ILE A 160 9.19 -1.16 -5.36
C ILE A 160 9.68 -1.19 -3.90
N ARG A 161 10.15 -2.34 -3.40
CA ARG A 161 10.67 -2.42 -2.03
C ARG A 161 11.92 -1.56 -1.83
N ALA A 162 12.85 -1.59 -2.79
CA ALA A 162 14.04 -0.76 -2.75
C ALA A 162 13.68 0.73 -2.72
N LEU A 163 12.73 1.17 -3.55
CA LEU A 163 12.25 2.55 -3.53
C LEU A 163 11.49 2.91 -2.25
N LYS A 164 10.75 1.98 -1.65
CA LYS A 164 10.13 2.21 -0.33
C LYS A 164 11.20 2.40 0.75
N ILE A 165 12.27 1.61 0.77
CA ILE A 165 13.39 1.79 1.70
C ILE A 165 14.04 3.17 1.49
N TRP A 166 14.34 3.52 0.24
CA TRP A 166 14.88 4.84 -0.11
C TRP A 166 13.98 5.98 0.37
N ARG A 167 12.66 5.88 0.16
CA ARG A 167 11.69 6.86 0.64
C ARG A 167 11.76 7.04 2.15
N GLU A 168 11.78 5.95 2.92
CA GLU A 168 11.86 6.00 4.39
C GLU A 168 13.14 6.66 4.88
N LEU A 169 14.29 6.29 4.31
CA LEU A 169 15.60 6.85 4.68
C LEU A 169 15.68 8.36 4.47
N ASN A 170 14.90 8.88 3.51
CA ASN A 170 14.87 10.29 3.16
C ASN A 170 13.64 11.03 3.74
N GLY A 171 12.82 10.38 4.56
CA GLY A 171 11.66 11.01 5.20
C GLY A 171 10.65 11.61 4.20
N LEU A 172 10.51 11.02 3.01
CA LEU A 172 9.67 11.57 1.95
C LEU A 172 8.19 11.24 2.17
N ASP A 173 7.33 12.26 2.16
CA ASP A 173 5.88 12.06 2.10
C ASP A 173 5.48 11.61 0.69
N PHE A 174 5.57 10.31 0.45
CA PHE A 174 5.28 9.69 -0.83
C PHE A 174 4.49 8.40 -0.58
N SER A 175 3.16 8.47 -0.79
CA SER A 175 2.25 7.39 -0.45
C SER A 175 2.68 6.07 -1.11
N SER A 176 2.51 4.95 -0.38
CA SER A 176 2.94 3.63 -0.86
C SER A 176 2.28 3.24 -2.19
N PHE A 177 1.01 3.61 -2.39
CA PHE A 177 0.32 3.33 -3.64
C PHE A 177 0.82 4.21 -4.79
N TYR A 178 1.05 5.50 -4.52
CA TYR A 178 1.60 6.38 -5.55
C TYR A 178 3.01 5.94 -5.98
N LEU A 179 3.88 5.60 -5.02
CA LEU A 179 5.21 5.05 -5.29
C LEU A 179 5.14 3.76 -6.13
N GLU A 180 4.24 2.84 -5.80
CA GLU A 180 4.00 1.63 -6.58
C GLU A 180 3.64 1.95 -8.04
N MET A 181 2.70 2.87 -8.26
CA MET A 181 2.28 3.26 -9.62
C MET A 181 3.40 3.98 -10.37
N THR A 182 4.16 4.85 -9.70
CA THR A 182 5.30 5.56 -10.30
C THR A 182 6.40 4.60 -10.72
N VAL A 183 6.75 3.59 -9.91
CA VAL A 183 7.76 2.59 -10.29
C VAL A 183 7.29 1.79 -11.51
N ILE A 184 6.03 1.37 -11.53
CA ILE A 184 5.44 0.64 -12.67
C ILE A 184 5.47 1.49 -13.94
N GLU A 185 5.09 2.76 -13.83
CA GLU A 185 5.08 3.70 -14.97
C GLU A 185 6.50 4.00 -15.47
N ALA A 186 7.45 4.28 -14.57
CA ALA A 186 8.84 4.57 -14.90
C ALA A 186 9.54 3.39 -15.62
N LEU A 187 9.09 2.16 -15.34
CA LEU A 187 9.63 0.93 -15.92
C LEU A 187 8.73 0.35 -17.02
N ARG A 188 7.70 1.06 -17.46
CA ARG A 188 6.79 0.61 -18.51
C ARG A 188 7.57 0.36 -19.80
N GLY A 189 7.43 -0.83 -20.37
CA GLY A 189 8.13 -1.24 -21.60
C GLY A 189 9.61 -1.60 -21.42
N ARG A 190 10.20 -1.47 -20.22
CA ARG A 190 11.58 -1.93 -19.98
C ARG A 190 11.63 -3.45 -19.83
N ILE A 191 12.61 -4.05 -20.50
CA ILE A 191 12.91 -5.49 -20.41
C ILE A 191 13.37 -5.80 -18.97
N PHE A 192 12.87 -6.89 -18.39
CA PHE A 192 13.20 -7.28 -17.01
C PHE A 192 14.69 -7.63 -16.80
N LEU A 193 15.35 -8.13 -17.85
CA LEU A 193 16.73 -8.62 -17.83
C LEU A 193 17.80 -7.53 -17.66
N SER A 194 17.44 -6.24 -17.61
CA SER A 194 18.41 -5.15 -17.40
C SER A 194 19.08 -5.16 -16.03
N GLY A 195 18.60 -5.96 -15.07
CA GLY A 195 19.12 -6.03 -13.70
C GLY A 195 18.47 -5.03 -12.75
N LEU A 196 18.45 -5.36 -11.46
CA LEU A 196 17.75 -4.60 -10.42
C LEU A 196 18.30 -3.18 -10.28
N ALA A 197 19.62 -3.03 -10.23
CA ALA A 197 20.29 -1.74 -10.09
C ALA A 197 19.97 -0.80 -11.26
N ASN A 198 20.04 -1.31 -12.49
CA ASN A 198 19.74 -0.52 -13.69
C ASN A 198 18.26 -0.10 -13.77
N ASN A 199 17.35 -0.92 -13.26
CA ASN A 199 15.94 -0.55 -13.15
C ASN A 199 15.75 0.57 -12.13
N ILE A 200 16.37 0.47 -10.95
CA ILE A 200 16.28 1.51 -9.93
C ILE A 200 16.89 2.83 -10.44
N TRP A 201 18.02 2.78 -11.15
CA TRP A 201 18.58 3.97 -11.80
C TRP A 201 17.62 4.63 -12.79
N ALA A 202 16.86 3.83 -13.53
CA ALA A 202 15.84 4.35 -14.43
C ALA A 202 14.68 5.01 -13.71
N VAL A 203 14.26 4.43 -12.57
CA VAL A 203 13.24 5.02 -11.71
C VAL A 203 13.74 6.36 -11.19
N PHE A 204 14.98 6.46 -10.69
CA PHE A 204 15.52 7.76 -10.28
C PHE A 204 15.62 8.76 -11.44
N GLY A 205 16.02 8.31 -12.64
CA GLY A 205 15.99 9.16 -13.83
C GLY A 205 14.60 9.69 -14.15
N TYR A 206 13.56 8.85 -14.04
CA TYR A 206 12.17 9.27 -14.20
C TYR A 206 11.74 10.27 -13.10
N LEU A 207 12.06 9.96 -11.83
CA LEU A 207 11.77 10.82 -10.69
C LEU A 207 12.43 12.21 -10.83
N ALA A 208 13.67 12.25 -11.28
CA ALA A 208 14.44 13.49 -11.44
C ALA A 208 13.95 14.40 -12.59
N THR A 209 13.31 13.84 -13.62
CA THR A 209 13.08 14.55 -14.90
C THR A 209 11.62 14.64 -15.34
N LYS A 210 10.77 13.67 -14.97
CA LYS A 210 9.39 13.58 -15.47
C LYS A 210 8.34 13.61 -14.36
N PHE A 211 8.68 13.14 -13.17
CA PHE A 211 7.72 12.88 -12.10
C PHE A 211 6.89 14.09 -11.68
N GLU A 212 7.50 15.27 -11.55
CA GLU A 212 6.80 16.49 -11.12
C GLU A 212 5.57 16.81 -11.99
N ASN A 213 5.69 16.57 -13.30
CA ASN A 213 4.64 16.83 -14.29
C ASN A 213 3.88 15.57 -14.73
N ALA A 214 4.26 14.40 -14.20
CA ALA A 214 3.65 13.14 -14.59
C ALA A 214 2.24 13.00 -14.02
N ARG A 215 1.27 12.81 -14.90
CA ARG A 215 -0.08 12.44 -14.51
C ARG A 215 -0.18 10.93 -14.37
N ILE A 216 -0.45 10.45 -13.16
CA ILE A 216 -0.60 9.03 -12.85
C ILE A 216 -2.04 8.77 -12.41
N VAL A 217 -2.74 7.94 -13.15
CA VAL A 217 -4.15 7.56 -12.91
C VAL A 217 -4.19 6.18 -12.29
N ASP A 218 -5.10 5.96 -11.34
CA ASP A 218 -5.38 4.62 -10.84
C ASP A 218 -6.01 3.78 -11.96
N PRO A 219 -5.34 2.71 -12.44
CA PRO A 219 -5.88 1.90 -13.54
C PRO A 219 -7.14 1.13 -13.16
N VAL A 220 -7.47 1.06 -11.87
CA VAL A 220 -8.65 0.37 -11.33
C VAL A 220 -9.81 1.35 -11.07
N ASN A 221 -9.52 2.64 -10.96
CA ASN A 221 -10.50 3.71 -10.79
C ASN A 221 -10.01 4.96 -11.53
N THR A 222 -10.41 5.13 -12.78
CA THR A 222 -9.91 6.20 -13.65
C THR A 222 -10.28 7.61 -13.19
N ASN A 223 -11.24 7.74 -12.27
CA ASN A 223 -11.60 9.01 -11.63
C ASN A 223 -10.60 9.41 -10.53
N ASN A 224 -9.74 8.49 -10.09
CA ASN A 224 -8.71 8.73 -9.09
C ASN A 224 -7.38 9.05 -9.78
N ILE A 225 -6.96 10.31 -9.70
CA ILE A 225 -5.65 10.76 -10.17
C ILE A 225 -4.68 10.65 -8.99
N VAL A 226 -3.95 9.53 -8.93
CA VAL A 226 -3.01 9.22 -7.84
C VAL A 226 -1.92 10.27 -7.73
N SER A 227 -1.55 10.92 -8.84
CA SER A 227 -0.59 12.02 -8.81
C SER A 227 -1.07 13.28 -8.10
N ASP A 228 -2.35 13.39 -7.75
CA ASP A 228 -2.88 14.53 -7.01
C ASP A 228 -2.76 14.32 -5.49
N ASP A 229 -2.29 13.14 -5.04
CA ASP A 229 -2.04 12.85 -3.62
C ASP A 229 -0.86 13.65 -3.04
N LEU A 230 0.02 14.20 -3.90
CA LEU A 230 1.13 15.05 -3.49
C LEU A 230 0.97 16.47 -4.03
N THR A 231 1.30 17.44 -3.18
CA THR A 231 1.50 18.83 -3.52
C THR A 231 2.70 19.02 -4.46
N VAL A 232 2.78 20.19 -5.09
CA VAL A 232 3.92 20.57 -5.94
C VAL A 232 5.23 20.50 -5.15
N THR A 233 5.25 21.01 -3.92
CA THR A 233 6.43 21.01 -3.04
C THR A 233 6.88 19.60 -2.69
N GLU A 234 5.95 18.69 -2.37
CA GLU A 234 6.28 17.29 -2.08
C GLU A 234 6.85 16.58 -3.32
N LYS A 235 6.28 16.84 -4.51
CA LYS A 235 6.82 16.30 -5.77
C LYS A 235 8.24 16.81 -6.06
N GLN A 236 8.48 18.10 -5.83
CA GLN A 236 9.81 18.71 -5.96
C GLN A 236 10.81 18.09 -4.99
N ALA A 237 10.42 17.83 -3.74
CA ALA A 237 11.27 17.16 -2.76
C ALA A 237 11.68 15.76 -3.22
N VAL A 238 10.73 14.94 -3.69
CA VAL A 238 11.00 13.60 -4.25
C VAL A 238 11.96 13.68 -5.45
N ALA A 239 11.70 14.58 -6.38
CA ALA A 239 12.54 14.77 -7.57
C ALA A 239 13.95 15.21 -7.21
N GLN A 240 14.10 16.11 -6.22
CA GLN A 240 15.39 16.59 -5.76
C GLN A 240 16.22 15.49 -5.08
N ILE A 241 15.63 14.70 -4.18
CA ILE A 241 16.34 13.57 -3.57
C ILE A 241 16.72 12.54 -4.64
N ALA A 242 15.89 12.32 -5.67
CA ALA A 242 16.24 11.43 -6.77
C ALA A 242 17.46 11.95 -7.58
N ARG A 243 17.55 13.27 -7.83
CA ARG A 243 18.73 13.90 -8.45
C ARG A 243 20.00 13.70 -7.60
N LEU A 244 19.91 13.89 -6.29
CA LEU A 244 21.03 13.64 -5.38
C LEU A 244 21.44 12.16 -5.36
N SER A 245 20.47 11.25 -5.43
CA SER A 245 20.71 9.81 -5.48
C SER A 245 21.46 9.41 -6.76
N LEU A 246 21.13 10.01 -7.90
CA LEU A 246 21.83 9.81 -9.19
C LEU A 246 23.30 10.27 -9.17
N GLN A 247 23.67 11.17 -8.26
CA GLN A 247 25.04 11.65 -8.09
C GLN A 247 25.88 10.75 -7.18
N GLN A 248 25.25 9.81 -6.47
CA GLN A 248 25.96 8.90 -5.56
C GLN A 248 26.74 7.85 -6.35
N ARG A 249 27.98 7.61 -5.91
CA ARG A 249 28.86 6.59 -6.47
C ARG A 249 28.53 5.18 -5.98
N TYR A 250 28.01 5.05 -4.77
CA TYR A 250 27.81 3.78 -4.08
C TYR A 250 26.37 3.62 -3.59
N TRP A 251 25.81 2.41 -3.70
CA TRP A 251 24.45 2.09 -3.27
C TRP A 251 24.22 2.22 -1.76
N GLU A 252 25.28 2.06 -0.97
CA GLU A 252 25.22 2.29 0.48
C GLU A 252 24.80 3.72 0.84
N ASN A 253 25.15 4.71 0.01
CA ASN A 253 24.75 6.10 0.23
C ASN A 253 23.29 6.40 -0.18
N ILE A 254 22.58 5.42 -0.73
CA ILE A 254 21.24 5.61 -1.30
C ILE A 254 20.19 4.83 -0.51
N ILE A 255 20.49 3.59 -0.14
CA ILE A 255 19.49 2.66 0.41
C ILE A 255 19.91 1.98 1.72
N SER A 256 20.94 2.48 2.42
CA SER A 256 21.44 1.87 3.69
C SER A 256 21.23 2.75 4.90
#